data_AF-A0A3M0FZ93-F1
#
_entry.id   AF-A0A3M0FZ93-F1
#
_cell.length_a   1.000
_cell.length_b   1.000
_cell.length_c   1.000
_cell.angle_alpha   90.00
_cell.angle_beta   90.00
_cell.angle_gamma   90.00
#
_symmetry.space_group_name_H-M   'P 1'
#
loop_
_entity.id
_entity.type
_entity.pdbx_description
1 polymer ?
#
loop_
_entity_poly.entity_id
_entity_poly.type
_entity_poly.pdbx_seq_one_letter_code
_entity_poly.pdbx_strand_id
1 'polypeptide(L)'
;MSTFTAGLVILALTPIPAPAIVTLVLAAIAVTAWGVAFAATGPVFQTGVMRIAERDADRASAVYVTGVQIGIASGSALGALILGQSFAWLPTVSAIFALLVLVLVIVRRPTSTIF
;
A
#
# COMPACT_ATOMS: atom_id res chain seq x y z
N MET A 1 -4.81 8.61 -0.56
CA MET A 1 -5.56 8.75 0.72
C MET A 1 -6.82 7.90 0.68
N SER A 2 -7.76 8.16 -0.24
CA SER A 2 -8.99 7.37 -0.40
C SER A 2 -8.73 5.87 -0.57
N THR A 3 -7.77 5.46 -1.39
CA THR A 3 -7.51 4.02 -1.59
C THR A 3 -6.89 3.33 -0.38
N PHE A 4 -5.94 3.96 0.31
CA PHE A 4 -5.38 3.42 1.55
C PHE A 4 -6.45 3.28 2.64
N THR A 5 -7.37 4.26 2.71
CA THR A 5 -8.50 4.23 3.64
C THR A 5 -9.46 3.10 3.28
N ALA A 6 -9.80 2.95 2.00
CA ALA A 6 -10.64 1.85 1.52
C ALA A 6 -10.01 0.48 1.80
N GLY A 7 -8.71 0.33 1.57
CA GLY A 7 -7.96 -0.89 1.90
C GLY A 7 -7.98 -1.20 3.40
N LEU A 8 -7.79 -0.19 4.26
CA LEU A 8 -7.91 -0.32 5.71
C LEU A 8 -9.31 -0.75 6.15
N VAL A 9 -10.36 -0.16 5.57
CA VAL A 9 -11.76 -0.54 5.85
C VAL A 9 -11.99 -1.99 5.47
N ILE A 10 -11.56 -2.41 4.29
CA ILE A 10 -11.71 -3.80 3.84
C ILE A 10 -10.98 -4.78 4.76
N LEU A 11 -9.75 -4.46 5.18
CA LEU A 11 -8.97 -5.27 6.13
C LEU A 11 -9.64 -5.33 7.52
N ALA A 12 -10.29 -4.26 7.95
CA ALA A 12 -11.02 -4.22 9.21
C ALA A 12 -12.33 -5.03 9.18
N LEU A 13 -12.91 -5.24 7.98
CA LEU A 13 -14.12 -6.03 7.79
C LEU A 13 -13.85 -7.54 7.63
N THR A 14 -12.61 -7.94 7.37
CA THR A 14 -12.24 -9.36 7.16
C THR A 14 -12.57 -10.31 8.32
N PRO A 15 -12.53 -9.92 9.62
CA PRO A 15 -12.92 -10.81 10.71
C PRO A 15 -14.44 -10.95 10.90
N ILE A 16 -15.28 -10.21 10.14
CA ILE A 16 -16.74 -10.28 10.28
C ILE A 16 -17.25 -11.54 9.56
N PRO A 17 -17.93 -12.47 10.27
CA PRO A 17 -18.48 -13.66 9.63
C PRO A 17 -19.57 -13.28 8.62
N ALA A 18 -19.40 -13.73 7.38
CA ALA A 18 -20.33 -13.50 6.27
C ALA A 18 -20.49 -14.77 5.42
N PRO A 19 -21.59 -14.91 4.64
CA PRO A 19 -21.74 -16.02 3.71
C PRO A 19 -20.56 -16.08 2.72
N ALA A 20 -20.10 -17.28 2.37
CA ALA A 20 -18.91 -17.47 1.53
C ALA A 20 -18.94 -16.68 0.22
N ILE A 21 -20.10 -16.57 -0.43
CA ILE A 21 -20.28 -15.79 -1.66
C ILE A 21 -20.06 -14.29 -1.44
N VAL A 22 -20.49 -13.76 -0.29
CA VAL A 22 -20.31 -12.35 0.09
C VAL A 22 -18.82 -12.08 0.32
N THR A 23 -18.14 -12.95 1.06
CA THR A 23 -16.70 -12.85 1.31
C THR A 23 -15.90 -12.90 0.00
N LEU A 24 -16.25 -13.80 -0.92
CA LEU A 24 -15.58 -13.91 -2.22
C LEU A 24 -15.75 -12.63 -3.05
N VAL A 25 -16.97 -12.08 -3.13
CA VAL A 25 -17.24 -10.84 -3.87
C VAL A 25 -16.50 -9.66 -3.25
N LEU A 26 -16.52 -9.52 -1.92
CA LEU A 26 -15.79 -8.46 -1.22
C LEU A 26 -14.27 -8.58 -1.44
N ALA A 27 -13.73 -9.80 -1.40
CA ALA A 27 -12.32 -10.05 -1.67
C ALA A 27 -11.96 -9.70 -3.13
N ALA A 28 -12.79 -10.05 -4.11
CA ALA A 28 -12.57 -9.70 -5.50
C ALA A 28 -12.55 -8.18 -5.70
N ILE A 29 -13.56 -7.47 -5.18
CA ILE A 29 -13.63 -5.99 -5.25
C ILE A 29 -12.39 -5.38 -4.59
N ALA A 30 -12.01 -5.88 -3.42
CA ALA A 30 -10.84 -5.41 -2.69
C ALA A 30 -9.54 -5.57 -3.48
N VAL A 31 -9.30 -6.76 -4.03
CA VAL A 31 -8.10 -7.07 -4.81
C VAL A 31 -8.07 -6.21 -6.09
N THR A 32 -9.20 -6.04 -6.77
CA THR A 32 -9.28 -5.17 -7.95
C THR A 32 -9.01 -3.71 -7.59
N ALA A 33 -9.65 -3.18 -6.55
CA ALA A 33 -9.45 -1.80 -6.11
C ALA A 33 -8.00 -1.54 -5.67
N TRP A 34 -7.40 -2.50 -4.95
CA TRP A 34 -5.99 -2.46 -4.59
C TRP A 34 -5.09 -2.49 -5.82
N GLY A 35 -5.33 -3.40 -6.76
CA GLY A 35 -4.54 -3.55 -7.98
C GLY A 35 -4.57 -2.29 -8.85
N VAL A 36 -5.74 -1.67 -9.04
CA VAL A 36 -5.89 -0.42 -9.78
C VAL A 36 -5.09 0.71 -9.11
N ALA A 37 -5.17 0.83 -7.79
CA ALA A 37 -4.45 1.87 -7.07
C ALA A 37 -2.93 1.66 -7.07
N PHE A 38 -2.48 0.41 -6.94
CA PHE A 38 -1.07 0.07 -7.02
C PHE A 38 -0.52 0.35 -8.43
N ALA A 39 -1.27 0.01 -9.47
CA ALA A 39 -0.90 0.32 -10.85
C ALA A 39 -0.77 1.84 -11.11
N ALA A 40 -1.67 2.64 -10.54
CA ALA A 40 -1.61 4.10 -10.65
C ALA A 40 -0.47 4.74 -9.83
N THR A 41 -0.09 4.11 -8.72
CA THR A 41 0.95 4.59 -7.79
C THR A 41 2.30 4.72 -8.50
N GLY A 42 2.70 3.69 -9.27
CA GLY A 42 3.99 3.65 -9.97
C GLY A 42 4.27 4.90 -10.80
N PRO A 43 3.45 5.20 -11.83
CA PRO A 43 3.63 6.37 -12.69
C PRO A 43 3.52 7.70 -11.95
N VAL A 44 2.58 7.85 -11.00
CA VAL A 44 2.36 9.12 -10.28
C VAL A 44 3.56 9.47 -9.40
N PHE A 45 4.09 8.51 -8.64
CA PHE A 45 5.25 8.78 -7.80
C PHE A 45 6.53 8.92 -8.62
N GLN A 46 6.72 8.10 -9.65
CA GLN A 46 7.91 8.19 -10.49
C GLN A 46 7.99 9.54 -11.21
N THR A 47 6.89 10.02 -11.80
CA THR A 47 6.86 11.34 -12.44
C THR A 47 7.07 12.47 -11.44
N GLY A 48 6.52 12.39 -10.23
CA GLY A 48 6.76 13.35 -9.15
C GLY A 48 8.23 13.41 -8.72
N VAL A 49 8.87 12.26 -8.49
CA VAL A 49 10.28 12.16 -8.10
C VAL A 49 11.19 12.72 -9.18
N MET A 50 10.95 12.38 -10.45
CA MET A 50 11.73 12.90 -11.57
C MET A 50 11.56 14.42 -11.72
N ARG A 51 10.36 14.96 -11.49
CA ARG A 51 10.09 16.40 -11.55
C ARG A 51 10.83 17.18 -10.46
N ILE A 52 10.93 16.64 -9.25
CA ILE A 52 11.65 17.27 -8.13
C ILE A 52 13.17 17.23 -8.33
N ALA A 53 13.67 16.15 -8.95
CA ALA A 53 15.10 15.94 -9.11
C ALA A 53 15.74 16.70 -10.29
N GLU A 54 14.93 17.31 -11.16
CA GLU A 54 15.35 18.09 -12.33
C GLU A 54 16.49 17.42 -13.14
N ARG A 55 17.74 17.85 -12.94
CA ARG A 55 18.93 17.37 -13.65
C ARG A 55 19.40 15.97 -13.22
N ASP A 56 18.96 15.48 -12.06
CA ASP A 56 19.31 14.18 -11.51
C ASP A 56 18.16 13.17 -11.60
N ALA A 57 17.19 13.38 -12.52
CA ALA A 57 15.99 12.56 -12.67
C ALA A 57 16.27 11.04 -12.78
N ASP A 58 17.30 10.64 -13.52
CA ASP A 58 17.65 9.22 -13.69
C ASP A 58 18.11 8.58 -12.38
N ARG A 59 18.92 9.30 -11.59
CA ARG A 59 19.38 8.85 -10.27
C ARG A 59 18.21 8.77 -9.28
N ALA A 60 17.34 9.77 -9.29
CA ALA A 60 16.17 9.80 -8.42
C ALA A 60 15.17 8.67 -8.76
N SER A 61 14.98 8.39 -10.05
CA SER A 61 14.19 7.24 -10.53
C SER A 61 14.78 5.91 -10.06
N ALA A 62 16.11 5.74 -10.16
CA ALA A 62 16.80 4.53 -9.69
C ALA A 62 16.63 4.30 -8.18
N VAL A 63 16.72 5.37 -7.37
CA VAL A 63 16.46 5.31 -5.92
C VAL A 63 15.01 4.92 -5.63
N TYR A 64 14.05 5.53 -6.35
CA TYR A 64 12.63 5.20 -6.21
C TYR A 64 12.34 3.73 -6.51
N VAL A 65 12.77 3.23 -7.67
CA VAL A 65 12.56 1.83 -8.08
C VAL A 65 13.21 0.87 -7.08
N THR A 66 14.44 1.16 -6.65
CA THR A 66 15.15 0.35 -5.65
C THR A 66 14.37 0.29 -4.34
N GLY A 67 13.84 1.42 -3.86
CA GLY A 67 13.01 1.48 -2.67
C GLY A 67 11.73 0.63 -2.78
N VAL A 68 11.05 0.67 -3.93
CA VAL A 68 9.86 -0.16 -4.19
C VAL A 68 10.23 -1.65 -4.16
N GLN A 69 11.33 -2.05 -4.79
CA GLN A 69 11.78 -3.44 -4.80
C GLN A 69 12.14 -3.94 -3.41
N ILE A 70 12.80 -3.12 -2.59
CA ILE A 70 13.08 -3.44 -1.18
C ILE A 70 11.76 -3.63 -0.42
N GLY A 71 10.77 -2.77 -0.64
CA GLY A 71 9.44 -2.90 -0.05
C GLY A 71 8.75 -4.22 -0.42
N ILE A 72 8.76 -4.59 -1.70
CA ILE A 72 8.16 -5.85 -2.18
C ILE A 72 8.91 -7.06 -1.61
N ALA A 73 10.24 -7.06 -1.64
CA ALA A 73 11.05 -8.16 -1.14
C ALA A 73 10.88 -8.36 0.38
N SER A 74 10.96 -7.29 1.16
CA SER A 74 10.77 -7.34 2.62
C SER A 74 9.33 -7.73 2.99
N GLY A 75 8.33 -7.19 2.31
CA GLY A 75 6.93 -7.57 2.50
C GLY A 75 6.68 -9.04 2.18
N SER A 76 7.29 -9.57 1.11
CA SER A 76 7.19 -10.98 0.73
C SER A 76 7.86 -11.89 1.76
N ALA A 77 9.05 -11.52 2.24
CA ALA A 77 9.75 -12.27 3.28
C ALA A 77 8.95 -12.32 4.59
N LEU A 78 8.40 -11.18 5.03
CA LEU A 78 7.52 -11.11 6.21
C LEU A 78 6.25 -11.93 6.01
N GLY A 79 5.62 -11.85 4.83
CA GLY A 79 4.44 -12.64 4.48
C GLY A 79 4.71 -14.14 4.56
N ALA A 80 5.86 -14.60 4.05
CA ALA A 80 6.27 -16.00 4.13
C ALA A 80 6.46 -16.47 5.58
N LEU A 81 7.09 -15.65 6.44
CA LEU A 81 7.24 -15.94 7.86
C LEU A 81 5.89 -16.06 8.58
N ILE A 82 4.95 -15.16 8.28
CA ILE A 82 3.61 -15.18 8.86
C ILE A 82 2.85 -16.43 8.41
N LEU A 83 2.89 -16.77 7.12
CA LEU A 83 2.26 -17.97 6.58
C LEU A 83 2.83 -19.25 7.19
N GLY A 84 4.12 -19.28 7.52
CA GLY A 84 4.75 -20.39 8.22
C GLY A 84 4.27 -20.56 9.68
N GLN A 85 3.63 -19.56 10.28
CA GLN A 85 3.07 -19.61 11.64
C GLN A 85 1.55 -19.79 11.61
N SER A 86 0.83 -18.88 10.96
CA SER A 86 -0.62 -18.96 10.79
C SER A 86 -1.12 -17.91 9.80
N PHE A 87 -2.00 -18.33 8.90
CA PHE A 87 -2.67 -17.45 7.93
C PHE A 87 -3.54 -16.37 8.61
N ALA A 88 -3.98 -16.59 9.85
CA ALA A 88 -4.90 -15.69 10.54
C ALA A 88 -4.27 -14.33 10.87
N TRP A 89 -2.94 -14.24 10.93
CA TRP A 89 -2.22 -13.00 11.26
C TRP A 89 -2.02 -12.07 10.07
N LEU A 90 -2.15 -12.57 8.83
CA LEU A 90 -1.91 -11.79 7.61
C LEU A 90 -2.77 -10.52 7.53
N PRO A 91 -4.10 -10.57 7.75
CA PRO A 91 -4.95 -9.38 7.70
C PRO A 91 -4.55 -8.34 8.75
N THR A 92 -4.30 -8.77 9.98
CA THR A 92 -3.94 -7.88 11.09
C THR A 92 -2.60 -7.19 10.86
N VAL A 93 -1.56 -7.93 10.48
CA VAL A 93 -0.24 -7.36 10.19
C VAL A 93 -0.32 -6.39 9.01
N SER A 94 -1.03 -6.78 7.94
CA SER A 94 -1.24 -5.91 6.76
C SER A 94 -1.97 -4.61 7.12
N ALA A 95 -2.99 -4.68 7.99
CA ALA A 95 -3.73 -3.52 8.46
C ALA A 95 -2.83 -2.57 9.29
N ILE A 96 -1.97 -3.11 10.15
CA ILE A 96 -1.01 -2.32 10.92
C ILE A 96 -0.04 -1.58 9.99
N PHE A 97 0.55 -2.26 8.99
CA PHE A 97 1.42 -1.60 8.02
C PHE A 97 0.70 -0.54 7.20
N ALA A 98 -0.52 -0.83 6.73
CA ALA A 98 -1.33 0.14 6.00
C ALA A 98 -1.64 1.39 6.86
N LEU A 99 -1.95 1.20 8.14
CA LEU A 99 -2.16 2.28 9.09
C LEU A 99 -0.89 3.11 9.33
N LEU A 100 0.25 2.45 9.55
CA LEU A 100 1.53 3.13 9.76
C LEU A 100 1.92 3.99 8.55
N VAL A 101 1.74 3.46 7.34
CA VAL A 101 1.97 4.22 6.10
C VAL A 101 1.00 5.38 6.00
N LEU A 102 -0.29 5.18 6.28
CA LEU A 102 -1.29 6.25 6.25
C LEU A 102 -0.93 7.38 7.22
N VAL A 103 -0.56 7.04 8.46
CA VAL A 103 -0.12 8.01 9.47
C VAL A 103 1.13 8.75 9.01
N LEU A 104 2.13 8.03 8.48
CA LEU A 104 3.35 8.65 7.98
C LEU A 104 3.06 9.65 6.86
N VAL A 105 2.20 9.29 5.90
CA VAL A 105 1.82 10.19 4.81
C VAL A 105 1.05 11.40 5.35
N ILE A 106 0.15 11.24 6.32
CA ILE A 106 -0.59 12.36 6.91
C ILE A 106 0.38 13.33 7.61
N VAL A 107 1.30 12.81 8.43
CA VAL A 107 2.27 13.60 9.21
C VAL A 107 3.28 14.30 8.30
N ARG A 108 3.72 13.64 7.23
CA ARG A 108 4.76 14.15 6.32
C ARG A 108 4.20 14.89 5.11
N ARG A 109 2.88 14.95 4.95
CA ARG A 109 2.27 15.72 3.86
C ARG A 109 2.65 17.19 4.06
N PRO A 110 3.34 17.83 3.09
CA PRO A 110 3.56 19.26 3.16
C PRO A 110 2.18 19.92 3.23
N THR A 111 1.89 20.59 4.34
CA THR A 111 0.72 21.45 4.41
C THR A 111 1.06 22.62 3.50
N SER A 112 0.48 22.66 2.30
CA SER A 112 0.58 23.82 1.44
C SER A 112 -0.21 24.96 2.10
N THR A 113 0.39 25.61 3.09
CA THR A 113 0.06 26.99 3.46
C THR A 113 0.59 27.87 2.35
N ILE A 114 -0.16 27.95 1.26
CA ILE A 114 0.00 28.99 0.26
C ILE A 114 -0.90 30.13 0.75
N PHE A 115 -0.28 31.14 1.36
CA PHE A 115 -0.76 32.52 1.35
C PHE A 115 -0.01 33.25 0.23
#